data_AF-A0AA91KV47-F1
#
_entry.id   AF-A0AA91KV47-F1
#
_cell.length_a   1.000
_cell.length_b   1.000
_cell.length_c   1.000
_cell.angle_alpha   90.00
_cell.angle_beta   90.00
_cell.angle_gamma   90.00
#
_symmetry.space_group_name_H-M   'P 1'
#
loop_
_entity.id
_entity.type
_entity.pdbx_description
1 polymer ?
#
loop_
_entity_poly.entity_id
_entity_poly.type
_entity_poly.pdbx_seq_one_letter_code
_entity_poly.pdbx_strand_id
1 'polypeptide(L)'
;MSEPQLSVRSTKARDLAHALARRTGQPINRLVEQALEHYDLELRQQSARAPIDVLSDLMAEGRRAVPAGTTSAHDDFYDEHGLPR
;
A
#
# COMPACT_ATOMS: atom_id res chain seq x y z
N MET A 1 35.29 -0.77 -1.16
CA MET A 1 34.82 -1.06 -2.53
C MET A 1 33.79 0.00 -2.90
N SER A 2 33.81 0.55 -4.10
CA SER A 2 32.81 1.56 -4.52
C SER A 2 31.44 0.92 -4.69
N GLU A 3 30.38 1.65 -4.37
CA GLU A 3 29.01 1.19 -4.52
C GLU A 3 28.69 0.88 -6.00
N PRO A 4 27.94 -0.19 -6.30
CA PRO A 4 27.55 -0.53 -7.68
C PRO A 4 26.73 0.59 -8.31
N GLN A 5 27.12 1.05 -9.50
CA GLN A 5 26.38 2.08 -10.25
C GLN A 5 25.38 1.46 -11.22
N LEU A 6 24.23 2.13 -11.39
CA LEU A 6 23.23 1.76 -12.38
C LEU A 6 23.71 2.11 -13.80
N SER A 7 23.82 1.11 -14.68
CA SER A 7 24.17 1.29 -16.09
C SER A 7 22.96 1.09 -17.00
N VAL A 8 22.69 2.06 -17.88
CA VAL A 8 21.57 2.02 -18.82
C VAL A 8 22.09 1.87 -20.25
N ARG A 9 21.78 0.74 -20.90
CA ARG A 9 22.16 0.47 -22.30
C ARG A 9 21.12 0.88 -23.34
N SER A 10 19.93 1.30 -22.88
CA SER A 10 18.83 1.72 -23.75
C SER A 10 19.01 3.17 -24.20
N THR A 11 19.08 3.39 -25.52
CA THR A 11 19.14 4.72 -26.12
C THR A 11 17.91 5.55 -25.77
N LYS A 12 16.72 4.94 -25.86
CA LYS A 12 15.44 5.58 -25.49
C LYS A 12 15.44 6.08 -24.03
N ALA A 13 15.94 5.27 -23.11
CA ALA A 13 15.99 5.65 -21.69
C ALA A 13 16.96 6.81 -21.47
N ARG A 14 18.11 6.80 -22.16
CA ARG A 14 19.10 7.89 -22.13
C ARG A 14 18.49 9.20 -22.64
N ASP A 15 17.82 9.17 -23.78
CA ASP A 15 17.24 10.36 -24.40
C ASP A 15 16.12 10.96 -23.54
N LEU A 16 15.29 10.10 -22.94
CA LEU A 16 14.23 10.51 -22.02
C LEU A 16 14.80 11.15 -20.75
N ALA A 17 15.82 10.54 -20.13
CA ALA A 17 16.48 11.09 -18.95
C ALA A 17 17.08 12.47 -19.23
N HIS A 18 17.75 12.65 -20.36
CA HIS A 18 18.28 13.95 -20.77
C HIS A 18 17.18 14.98 -21.04
N ALA A 19 16.08 14.59 -21.68
CA ALA A 19 14.96 15.49 -21.94
C ALA A 19 14.30 15.96 -20.63
N LEU A 20 14.14 15.05 -19.66
CA LEU A 20 13.61 15.40 -18.34
C LEU A 20 14.56 16.30 -17.57
N ALA A 21 15.86 15.98 -17.53
CA ALA A 21 16.87 16.80 -16.84
C ALA A 21 16.90 18.24 -17.36
N ARG A 22 16.80 18.43 -18.69
CA ARG A 22 16.71 19.77 -19.30
C ARG A 22 15.44 20.52 -18.89
N ARG A 23 14.32 19.82 -18.75
CA ARG A 23 13.02 20.43 -18.42
C ARG A 23 12.88 20.77 -16.94
N THR A 24 13.43 19.94 -16.06
CA THR A 24 13.29 20.10 -14.60
C THR A 24 14.47 20.82 -13.96
N GLY A 25 15.60 20.94 -14.67
CA GLY A 25 16.85 21.47 -14.12
C GLY A 25 17.51 20.54 -13.09
N GLN A 26 17.01 19.31 -12.94
CA GLN A 26 17.53 18.33 -12.00
C GLN A 26 18.63 17.47 -12.65
N PRO A 27 19.61 17.00 -11.87
CA PRO A 27 20.60 16.06 -12.39
C PRO A 27 19.94 14.70 -12.68
N ILE A 28 20.48 13.97 -13.66
CA ILE A 28 19.90 12.71 -14.16
C ILE A 28 19.76 11.66 -13.06
N ASN A 29 20.76 11.53 -12.17
CA ASN A 29 20.70 10.56 -11.08
C ASN A 29 19.49 10.80 -10.17
N ARG A 30 19.25 12.05 -9.78
CA ARG A 30 18.11 12.43 -8.94
C ARG A 30 16.77 12.11 -9.62
N LEU A 31 16.66 12.41 -10.91
CA LEU A 31 15.46 12.06 -11.69
C LEU A 31 15.21 10.55 -11.74
N VAL A 32 16.28 9.76 -11.93
CA VAL A 32 16.18 8.29 -11.99
C VAL A 32 15.81 7.73 -10.62
N GLU A 33 16.43 8.21 -9.55
CA GLU A 33 16.09 7.84 -8.18
C GLU A 33 14.60 8.12 -7.89
N GLN A 34 14.12 9.35 -8.13
CA GLN A 34 12.73 9.71 -7.91
C GLN A 34 11.74 8.91 -8.76
N ALA A 35 12.09 8.62 -10.01
CA ALA A 35 11.23 7.80 -10.88
C ALA A 35 11.14 6.35 -10.39
N LEU A 36 12.25 5.77 -9.92
CA LEU A 36 12.28 4.42 -9.37
C LEU A 36 11.55 4.35 -8.03
N GLU A 37 11.72 5.34 -7.15
CA GLU A 37 10.98 5.45 -5.89
C GLU A 37 9.47 5.55 -6.11
N HIS A 38 9.05 6.38 -7.07
CA HIS A 38 7.64 6.50 -7.44
C HIS A 38 7.08 5.16 -7.93
N TYR A 39 7.80 4.49 -8.82
CA TYR A 39 7.38 3.20 -9.36
C TYR A 39 7.33 2.10 -8.28
N ASP A 40 8.30 2.06 -7.36
CA ASP A 40 8.28 1.13 -6.21
C ASP A 40 7.08 1.41 -5.31
N LEU A 41 6.79 2.67 -5.02
CA LEU A 41 5.63 3.05 -4.23
C LEU A 41 4.31 2.62 -4.88
N GLU A 42 4.16 2.83 -6.20
CA GLU A 42 2.98 2.36 -6.94
C GLU A 42 2.83 0.85 -6.87
N LEU A 43 3.91 0.09 -7.07
CA LEU A 43 3.90 -1.37 -6.96
C LEU A 43 3.56 -1.84 -5.55
N ARG A 44 4.09 -1.16 -4.52
CA ARG A 44 3.75 -1.45 -3.13
C ARG A 44 2.28 -1.17 -2.85
N GLN A 45 1.71 -0.09 -3.36
CA GLN A 45 0.28 0.20 -3.16
C GLN A 45 -0.61 -0.81 -3.89
N GLN A 46 -0.23 -1.23 -5.10
CA GLN A 46 -0.95 -2.25 -5.87
C GLN A 46 -0.88 -3.63 -5.19
N SER A 47 0.27 -3.97 -4.59
CA SER A 47 0.45 -5.22 -3.85
C SER A 47 -0.02 -5.15 -2.39
N ALA A 48 -0.15 -3.95 -1.82
CA ALA A 48 -0.70 -3.66 -0.50
C ALA A 48 -2.23 -3.65 -0.51
N ARG A 49 -2.86 -4.52 -1.30
CA ARG A 49 -4.07 -5.17 -0.82
C ARG A 49 -3.62 -6.13 0.28
N ALA A 50 -3.30 -5.56 1.44
CA ALA A 50 -2.82 -6.33 2.57
C ALA A 50 -3.92 -7.33 2.96
N PRO A 51 -3.57 -8.47 3.59
CA PRO A 51 -4.59 -9.43 4.04
C PRO A 51 -5.70 -8.78 4.89
N ILE A 52 -5.37 -7.69 5.59
CA ILE A 52 -6.34 -6.91 6.37
C ILE A 52 -7.36 -6.15 5.50
N ASP A 53 -6.99 -5.71 4.29
CA ASP A 53 -7.92 -5.01 3.40
C ASP A 53 -8.95 -5.99 2.83
N VAL A 54 -8.50 -7.18 2.45
CA VAL A 54 -9.39 -8.28 2.02
C VAL A 54 -10.32 -8.70 3.15
N LEU A 55 -9.78 -8.82 4.37
CA LEU A 55 -10.59 -9.12 5.55
C LEU A 55 -11.60 -8.00 5.86
N SER A 56 -11.20 -6.74 5.72
CA SER A 56 -12.06 -5.57 5.96
C SER A 56 -13.19 -5.47 4.94
N ASP A 57 -12.90 -5.73 3.66
CA ASP A 57 -13.90 -5.82 2.59
C ASP A 57 -14.93 -6.92 2.90
N LEU A 58 -14.46 -8.10 3.32
CA LEU A 58 -15.33 -9.22 3.71
C LEU A 58 -16.19 -8.89 4.94
N MET A 59 -15.62 -8.25 5.97
CA MET A 59 -16.36 -7.81 7.15
C MET A 59 -17.41 -6.75 6.81
N ALA A 60 -17.08 -5.81 5.92
CA ALA A 60 -18.00 -4.78 5.46
C ALA A 60 -19.16 -5.38 4.66
N GLU A 61 -18.90 -6.37 3.80
CA GLU A 61 -19.93 -7.14 3.10
C GLU A 61 -20.84 -7.87 4.09
N GLY A 62 -20.25 -8.65 5.01
CA GLY A 62 -20.99 -9.41 6.02
C GLY A 62 -21.89 -8.54 6.89
N ARG A 63 -21.45 -7.32 7.24
CA ARG A 63 -22.24 -6.37 8.03
C ARG A 63 -23.55 -5.96 7.34
N ARG A 64 -23.61 -5.94 6.00
CA ARG A 64 -24.86 -5.58 5.29
C ARG A 64 -25.96 -6.62 5.48
N ALA A 65 -25.60 -7.86 5.77
CA ALA A 65 -26.53 -8.94 6.02
C ALA A 65 -27.00 -9.03 7.48
N VAL A 66 -26.41 -8.25 8.39
CA VAL A 66 -26.77 -8.26 9.81
C VAL A 66 -28.04 -7.42 10.02
N PRO A 67 -29.13 -8.01 10.55
CA PRO A 67 -30.35 -7.26 10.85
C PRO A 67 -30.11 -6.10 11.83
N ALA A 68 -30.88 -5.03 11.68
CA ALA A 68 -30.85 -3.92 12.64
C ALA A 68 -31.27 -4.42 14.04
N GLY A 69 -30.49 -4.06 15.06
CA GLY A 69 -30.73 -4.47 16.44
C GLY A 69 -30.07 -5.79 16.84
N THR A 70 -29.39 -6.50 15.92
CA THR A 70 -28.53 -7.63 16.30
C THR A 70 -27.40 -7.13 17.20
N THR A 71 -27.31 -7.69 18.40
CA THR A 71 -26.33 -7.34 19.41
C THR A 71 -25.54 -8.57 19.85
N SER A 72 -24.30 -8.36 20.27
CA SER A 72 -23.48 -9.36 20.98
C SER A 72 -23.56 -9.16 22.49
N ALA A 73 -24.66 -8.57 22.98
CA ALA A 73 -24.94 -8.50 24.40
C ALA A 73 -25.25 -9.91 24.90
N HIS A 74 -24.43 -10.38 25.83
CA HIS A 74 -24.55 -11.71 26.43
C HIS A 74 -24.74 -11.60 27.95
N ASP A 75 -25.18 -10.45 28.44
CA ASP A 75 -25.33 -10.12 29.87
C ASP A 75 -26.23 -11.13 30.59
N ASP A 76 -27.16 -11.76 29.87
CA ASP A 76 -28.04 -12.81 30.38
C ASP A 76 -27.30 -14.11 30.75
N PHE A 77 -26.12 -14.35 30.18
CA PHE A 77 -25.30 -15.55 30.41
C PHE A 77 -24.31 -15.41 31.57
N TYR A 78 -24.08 -14.19 32.06
CA TYR A 78 -23.08 -13.90 33.09
C TYR A 78 -23.71 -13.31 34.36
N ASP A 79 -23.06 -13.51 35.50
CA ASP A 79 -23.41 -12.86 36.77
C ASP A 79 -22.83 -11.45 36.86
N GLU A 80 -23.08 -10.76 37.98
CA GLU A 80 -22.59 -9.39 38.23
C GLU A 80 -21.05 -9.29 38.32
N HIS A 81 -20.36 -10.43 38.40
CA HIS A 81 -18.91 -10.54 38.41
C HIS A 81 -18.34 -10.98 37.05
N GLY A 82 -19.19 -11.17 36.04
CA GLY A 82 -18.81 -11.60 34.70
C GLY A 82 -18.51 -13.10 34.58
N LEU A 83 -18.95 -13.92 35.55
CA LEU A 83 -18.82 -15.38 35.50
C LEU A 83 -20.06 -16.02 34.88
N PRO A 84 -19.94 -17.11 34.11
CA PRO A 84 -21.09 -17.83 33.58
C PRO A 84 -22.03 -18.26 34.72
N ARG A 85 -23.33 -18.05 34.53
CA ARG A 85 -24.37 -18.54 35.46
C ARG A 85 -24.57 -20.05 35.38
#